data_AF-A0A433A434-F1
#
_entry.id   AF-A0A433A434-F1
#
_cell.length_a   1.000
_cell.length_b   1.000
_cell.length_c   1.000
_cell.angle_alpha   90.00
_cell.angle_beta   90.00
_cell.angle_gamma   90.00
#
_symmetry.space_group_name_H-M   'P 1'
#
loop_
_entity.id
_entity.type
_entity.pdbx_description
1 polymer ?
#
loop_
_entity_poly.entity_id
_entity_poly.type
_entity_poly.pdbx_seq_one_letter_code
_entity_poly.pdbx_strand_id
1 'polypeptide(L)'
;MTDLRYDVIGIGNAIVDIIGRCDEAFLAEVGVAKGSMRLVDADEIKKIYSSMGPAIETSGGSAANTIAGVASFGGRAAFIGTVADDEFGRIFSHDIRSVGVAFNVPSVSNGTPTSRSLILVTPDGERTMNTYLGISTNLIEAQLDLEMIQASSILYLEGYLFDQPQAKAAFRAALQTAKTAGRKTALTLSDGFCVDRHRDEFLALIRAGVDILFANESEIKSLYQTESFDFAAEKARSDTKLAVLTRSAKGSEIHFEGETIRIGTFPVSEVVDTTGAGDLYAAGFLFGYANGLHLETAGRLASLAASEIISHTGARPAVSLQELARQHGLIS
;
A
#
# COMPACT_ATOMS: atom_id res chain seq x y z
N MET A 1 9.45 27.62 -4.78
CA MET A 1 8.93 26.24 -4.63
C MET A 1 10.04 25.30 -5.05
N THR A 2 10.27 24.20 -4.32
CA THR A 2 11.29 23.19 -4.68
C THR A 2 10.95 22.56 -6.03
N ASP A 3 11.94 22.28 -6.87
CA ASP A 3 11.69 21.59 -8.15
C ASP A 3 11.24 20.14 -7.92
N LEU A 4 10.28 19.68 -8.73
CA LEU A 4 9.74 18.33 -8.64
C LEU A 4 10.72 17.31 -9.24
N ARG A 5 11.32 16.49 -8.38
CA ARG A 5 12.18 15.36 -8.77
C ARG A 5 11.40 14.05 -8.84
N TYR A 6 10.34 13.91 -8.04
CA TYR A 6 9.54 12.70 -7.97
C TYR A 6 8.06 13.00 -8.20
N ASP A 7 7.38 12.06 -8.83
CA ASP A 7 5.94 12.10 -9.04
C ASP A 7 5.24 11.66 -7.74
N VAL A 8 5.72 10.58 -7.12
CA VAL A 8 5.15 10.03 -5.89
C VAL A 8 6.26 9.62 -4.93
N ILE A 9 6.14 10.02 -3.66
CA ILE A 9 6.92 9.47 -2.55
C ILE A 9 6.00 8.72 -1.60
N GLY A 10 6.37 7.50 -1.23
CA GLY A 10 5.64 6.69 -0.26
C GLY A 10 6.36 6.65 1.09
N ILE A 11 5.60 6.65 2.18
CA ILE A 11 6.12 6.32 3.51
C ILE A 11 5.30 5.17 4.07
N GLY A 12 5.98 4.08 4.43
CA GLY A 12 5.33 2.88 4.97
C GLY A 12 6.29 1.90 5.61
N ASN A 13 5.74 0.80 6.07
CA ASN A 13 6.50 -0.32 6.62
C ASN A 13 7.24 -1.05 5.49
N ALA A 14 8.57 -1.10 5.59
CA ALA A 14 9.40 -1.96 4.75
C ALA A 14 9.32 -3.40 5.26
N ILE A 15 8.71 -4.28 4.47
CA ILE A 15 8.40 -5.67 4.85
C ILE A 15 8.93 -6.61 3.76
N VAL A 16 9.45 -7.77 4.15
CA VAL A 16 9.65 -8.92 3.25
C VAL A 16 8.51 -9.91 3.45
N ASP A 17 7.84 -10.25 2.36
CA ASP A 17 6.77 -11.24 2.34
C ASP A 17 7.38 -12.63 2.13
N ILE A 18 6.88 -13.59 2.89
CA ILE A 18 7.21 -15.01 2.80
C ILE A 18 5.90 -15.72 2.50
N ILE A 19 5.73 -16.12 1.24
CA ILE A 19 4.47 -16.58 0.69
C ILE A 19 4.50 -18.08 0.52
N GLY A 20 3.52 -18.78 1.10
CA GLY A 20 3.40 -20.23 0.96
C GLY A 20 1.95 -20.65 0.80
N ARG A 21 1.77 -21.71 0.01
CA ARG A 21 0.44 -22.29 -0.22
C ARG A 21 0.03 -23.15 0.97
N CYS A 22 -1.22 -23.05 1.36
CA CYS A 22 -1.80 -23.85 2.43
C CYS A 22 -3.25 -24.25 2.12
N ASP A 23 -3.84 -25.08 2.96
CA ASP A 23 -5.27 -25.38 2.95
C ASP A 23 -5.98 -24.80 4.19
N GLU A 24 -7.30 -24.96 4.25
CA GLU A 24 -8.12 -24.50 5.39
C GLU A 24 -7.77 -25.24 6.70
N ALA A 25 -7.30 -26.48 6.61
CA ALA A 25 -6.91 -27.25 7.78
C ALA A 25 -5.66 -26.65 8.43
N PHE A 26 -4.69 -26.19 7.63
CA PHE A 26 -3.52 -25.47 8.11
C PHE A 26 -3.88 -24.13 8.76
N LEU A 27 -4.80 -23.35 8.16
CA LEU A 27 -5.28 -22.10 8.79
C LEU A 27 -5.92 -22.36 10.16
N ALA A 28 -6.69 -23.44 10.29
CA ALA A 28 -7.27 -23.86 11.56
C ALA A 28 -6.22 -24.30 12.59
N GLU A 29 -5.16 -25.01 12.15
CA GLU A 29 -4.02 -25.40 13.01
C GLU A 29 -3.26 -24.18 13.55
N VAL A 30 -3.02 -23.19 12.69
CA VAL A 30 -2.37 -21.93 13.06
C VAL A 30 -3.30 -21.03 13.89
N GLY A 31 -4.61 -21.27 13.84
CA GLY A 31 -5.62 -20.53 14.58
C GLY A 31 -5.86 -19.12 14.01
N VAL A 32 -5.92 -18.99 12.70
CA VAL A 32 -6.13 -17.71 12.00
C VAL A 32 -7.42 -17.69 11.21
N ALA A 33 -8.10 -16.54 11.22
CA ALA A 33 -9.25 -16.32 10.36
C ALA A 33 -8.77 -16.07 8.92
N LYS A 34 -9.37 -16.78 7.95
CA LYS A 34 -9.08 -16.60 6.54
C LYS A 34 -9.30 -15.15 6.09
N GLY A 35 -8.41 -14.63 5.23
CA GLY A 35 -8.50 -13.27 4.69
C GLY A 35 -8.11 -12.17 5.67
N SER A 36 -7.69 -12.53 6.90
CA SER A 36 -7.31 -11.57 7.92
C SER A 36 -5.84 -11.16 7.85
N MET A 37 -5.52 -10.04 8.49
CA MET A 37 -4.18 -9.65 8.84
C MET A 37 -4.09 -9.57 10.36
N ARG A 38 -3.08 -10.22 10.94
CA ARG A 38 -2.78 -10.08 12.37
C ARG A 38 -1.32 -9.75 12.61
N LEU A 39 -1.09 -9.00 13.68
CA LEU A 39 0.24 -8.75 14.20
C LEU A 39 0.67 -9.92 15.07
N VAL A 40 1.91 -10.38 14.88
CA VAL A 40 2.51 -11.49 15.62
C VAL A 40 3.91 -11.12 16.09
N ASP A 41 4.39 -11.80 17.12
CA ASP A 41 5.76 -11.64 17.60
C ASP A 41 6.76 -12.51 16.80
N ALA A 42 8.05 -12.39 17.14
CA ALA A 42 9.11 -13.10 16.45
C ALA A 42 9.05 -14.62 16.64
N ASP A 43 8.52 -15.11 17.77
CA ASP A 43 8.46 -16.53 18.09
C ASP A 43 7.27 -17.20 17.41
N GLU A 44 6.13 -16.51 17.32
CA GLU A 44 4.97 -16.96 16.55
C GLU A 44 5.30 -17.04 15.05
N ILE A 45 6.07 -16.10 14.48
CA ILE A 45 6.57 -16.25 13.10
C ILE A 45 7.40 -17.53 12.95
N LYS A 46 8.37 -17.78 13.85
CA LYS A 46 9.21 -18.99 13.76
C LYS A 46 8.36 -20.26 13.83
N LYS A 47 7.36 -20.28 14.70
CA LYS A 47 6.42 -21.39 14.85
C LYS A 47 5.65 -21.65 13.57
N ILE A 48 4.99 -20.64 13.02
CA ILE A 48 4.22 -20.77 11.77
C ILE A 48 5.14 -21.19 10.63
N TYR A 49 6.29 -20.54 10.47
CA TYR A 49 7.26 -20.85 9.40
C TYR A 49 7.78 -22.29 9.50
N SER A 50 7.96 -22.83 10.71
CA SER A 50 8.41 -24.22 10.90
C SER A 50 7.39 -25.28 10.47
N SER A 51 6.10 -24.94 10.48
CA SER A 51 5.02 -25.80 9.99
C SER A 51 4.63 -25.49 8.53
N MET A 52 5.12 -24.39 7.98
CA MET A 52 4.80 -23.93 6.63
C MET A 52 5.48 -24.83 5.59
N GLY A 53 4.77 -25.06 4.47
CA GLY A 53 5.36 -25.71 3.30
C GLY A 53 6.41 -24.83 2.61
N PRO A 54 6.91 -25.25 1.43
CA PRO A 54 7.81 -24.43 0.63
C PRO A 54 7.27 -23.01 0.42
N ALA A 55 8.13 -22.02 0.59
CA ALA A 55 7.78 -20.61 0.51
C ALA A 55 8.63 -19.86 -0.52
N ILE A 56 8.09 -18.74 -1.00
CA ILE A 56 8.77 -17.77 -1.84
C ILE A 56 8.96 -16.51 -1.01
N GLU A 57 10.19 -16.00 -0.98
CA GLU A 57 10.52 -14.74 -0.32
C GLU A 57 10.56 -13.63 -1.37
N THR A 58 9.82 -12.55 -1.12
CA THR A 58 9.78 -11.40 -2.00
C THR A 58 9.62 -10.14 -1.18
N SER A 59 10.17 -9.02 -1.65
CA SER A 59 9.93 -7.74 -1.01
C SER A 59 8.45 -7.33 -1.11
N GLY A 60 7.90 -6.84 -0.01
CA GLY A 60 6.50 -6.45 0.15
C GLY A 60 6.35 -5.04 0.74
N GLY A 61 5.34 -4.87 1.60
CA GLY A 61 4.96 -3.60 2.25
C GLY A 61 4.05 -2.74 1.38
N SER A 62 2.87 -2.33 1.89
CA SER A 62 1.80 -1.76 1.04
C SER A 62 2.23 -0.48 0.31
N ALA A 63 2.85 0.46 1.03
CA ALA A 63 3.38 1.66 0.38
C ALA A 63 4.57 1.35 -0.54
N ALA A 64 5.44 0.41 -0.17
CA ALA A 64 6.58 0.05 -1.01
C ALA A 64 6.13 -0.60 -2.33
N ASN A 65 5.11 -1.46 -2.29
CA ASN A 65 4.49 -2.07 -3.46
C ASN A 65 3.84 -1.01 -4.36
N THR A 66 3.11 -0.07 -3.76
CA THR A 66 2.51 1.06 -4.47
C THR A 66 3.57 1.86 -5.23
N ILE A 67 4.68 2.20 -4.56
CA ILE A 67 5.78 2.98 -5.15
C ILE A 67 6.54 2.19 -6.22
N ALA A 68 6.75 0.88 -6.03
CA ALA A 68 7.30 0.02 -7.06
C ALA A 68 6.39 -0.05 -8.31
N GLY A 69 5.07 -0.08 -8.11
CA GLY A 69 4.08 -0.01 -9.18
C GLY A 69 4.16 1.32 -9.96
N VAL A 70 4.26 2.45 -9.26
CA VAL A 70 4.45 3.78 -9.89
C VAL A 70 5.70 3.78 -10.77
N ALA A 71 6.81 3.21 -10.27
CA ALA A 71 8.04 3.08 -11.04
C ALA A 71 7.89 2.15 -12.26
N SER A 72 7.13 1.05 -12.14
CA SER A 72 6.84 0.14 -13.25
C SER A 72 6.02 0.78 -14.38
N PHE A 73 5.17 1.76 -14.06
CA PHE A 73 4.51 2.62 -15.06
C PHE A 73 5.45 3.65 -15.72
N GLY A 74 6.68 3.78 -15.23
CA GLY A 74 7.67 4.76 -15.66
C GLY A 74 7.62 6.09 -14.92
N GLY A 75 6.88 6.16 -13.81
CA GLY A 75 6.88 7.33 -12.91
C GLY A 75 8.18 7.41 -12.09
N ARG A 76 8.56 8.63 -11.71
CA ARG A 76 9.70 8.89 -10.82
C ARG A 76 9.25 8.71 -9.39
N ALA A 77 9.70 7.64 -8.74
CA ALA A 77 9.17 7.25 -7.44
C ALA A 77 10.24 7.22 -6.35
N ALA A 78 9.84 7.51 -5.12
CA ALA A 78 10.69 7.51 -3.95
C ALA A 78 10.01 6.81 -2.76
N PHE A 79 10.80 6.24 -1.86
CA PHE A 79 10.28 5.54 -0.69
C PHE A 79 11.05 5.92 0.58
N ILE A 80 10.32 6.04 1.69
CA ILE A 80 10.87 6.18 3.05
C ILE A 80 10.30 5.02 3.88
N GLY A 81 11.19 4.23 4.44
CA GLY A 81 10.87 3.12 5.33
C GLY A 81 12.12 2.60 6.02
N THR A 82 11.95 1.91 7.14
CA THR A 82 13.08 1.43 7.96
C THR A 82 13.31 -0.05 7.75
N VAL A 83 14.56 -0.41 7.44
CA VAL A 83 15.04 -1.80 7.38
C VAL A 83 16.21 -2.00 8.35
N ALA A 84 16.45 -3.24 8.76
CA ALA A 84 17.60 -3.58 9.59
C ALA A 84 18.82 -3.85 8.71
N ASP A 85 20.02 -3.79 9.28
CA ASP A 85 21.25 -4.25 8.62
C ASP A 85 21.36 -5.79 8.71
N ASP A 86 20.38 -6.47 8.12
CA ASP A 86 20.31 -7.91 8.00
C ASP A 86 20.06 -8.34 6.54
N GLU A 87 19.95 -9.64 6.31
CA GLU A 87 19.76 -10.20 4.97
C GLU A 87 18.47 -9.71 4.31
N PHE A 88 17.34 -9.75 5.04
CA PHE A 88 16.06 -9.25 4.53
C PHE A 88 16.07 -7.76 4.25
N GLY A 89 16.75 -6.97 5.07
CA GLY A 89 16.91 -5.53 4.83
C GLY A 89 17.74 -5.24 3.58
N ARG A 90 18.75 -6.07 3.30
CA ARG A 90 19.54 -5.99 2.05
C ARG A 90 18.72 -6.41 0.83
N ILE A 91 17.92 -7.49 0.93
CA ILE A 91 17.00 -7.92 -0.13
C ILE A 91 15.99 -6.81 -0.44
N PHE A 92 15.30 -6.30 0.59
CA PHE A 92 14.34 -5.20 0.42
C PHE A 92 14.96 -3.98 -0.26
N SER A 93 16.13 -3.57 0.24
CA SER A 93 16.87 -2.41 -0.28
C SER A 93 17.33 -2.62 -1.73
N HIS A 94 17.72 -3.84 -2.09
CA HIS A 94 18.11 -4.19 -3.45
C HIS A 94 16.89 -4.13 -4.38
N ASP A 95 15.82 -4.85 -4.05
CA ASP A 95 14.65 -4.99 -4.90
C ASP A 95 14.02 -3.64 -5.22
N ILE A 96 13.79 -2.80 -4.20
CA ILE A 96 13.15 -1.49 -4.42
C ILE A 96 14.02 -0.55 -5.27
N ARG A 97 15.34 -0.57 -5.09
CA ARG A 97 16.26 0.23 -5.90
C ARG A 97 16.41 -0.33 -7.32
N SER A 98 16.33 -1.64 -7.49
CA SER A 98 16.45 -2.30 -8.81
C SER A 98 15.33 -1.90 -9.78
N VAL A 99 14.15 -1.58 -9.25
CA VAL A 99 13.02 -1.06 -10.03
C VAL A 99 13.05 0.47 -10.19
N GLY A 100 14.16 1.12 -9.82
CA GLY A 100 14.39 2.56 -10.05
C GLY A 100 13.81 3.49 -8.98
N VAL A 101 13.34 2.96 -7.85
CA VAL A 101 12.82 3.78 -6.74
C VAL A 101 13.98 4.35 -5.92
N ALA A 102 13.93 5.66 -5.65
CA ALA A 102 14.87 6.28 -4.72
C ALA A 102 14.60 5.83 -3.28
N PHE A 103 15.59 5.18 -2.66
CA PHE A 103 15.50 4.69 -1.28
C PHE A 103 16.81 4.97 -0.55
N ASN A 104 16.84 6.09 0.18
CA ASN A 104 18.06 6.62 0.81
C ASN A 104 18.13 6.41 2.33
N VAL A 105 17.07 5.91 2.95
CA VAL A 105 17.03 5.68 4.40
C VAL A 105 18.11 4.66 4.77
N PRO A 106 19.06 4.99 5.67
CA PRO A 106 20.07 4.04 6.10
C PRO A 106 19.45 2.87 6.87
N SER A 107 20.03 1.68 6.71
CA SER A 107 19.67 0.51 7.52
C SER A 107 20.05 0.73 9.00
N VAL A 108 19.31 0.10 9.90
CA VAL A 108 19.50 0.22 11.35
C VAL A 108 20.17 -1.03 11.91
N SER A 109 21.22 -0.86 12.71
CA SER A 109 21.97 -1.96 13.35
C SER A 109 21.78 -1.96 14.88
N ASN A 110 20.54 -2.13 15.36
CA ASN A 110 20.20 -2.12 16.80
C ASN A 110 19.73 -3.48 17.35
N GLY A 111 19.78 -4.54 16.55
CA GLY A 111 19.37 -5.89 16.92
C GLY A 111 17.90 -6.24 16.63
N THR A 112 17.03 -5.26 16.33
CA THR A 112 15.67 -5.53 15.86
C THR A 112 15.71 -5.91 14.38
N PRO A 113 15.21 -7.09 13.96
CA PRO A 113 15.31 -7.54 12.58
C PRO A 113 14.32 -6.82 11.63
N THR A 114 14.60 -6.93 10.33
CA THR A 114 13.69 -6.45 9.28
C THR A 114 12.33 -7.14 9.39
N SER A 115 11.28 -6.36 9.14
CA SER A 115 9.89 -6.80 9.25
C SER A 115 9.57 -7.86 8.21
N ARG A 116 8.69 -8.80 8.57
CA ARG A 116 8.31 -9.91 7.69
C ARG A 116 6.85 -10.27 7.85
N SER A 117 6.22 -10.65 6.75
CA SER A 117 4.85 -11.15 6.73
C SER A 117 4.84 -12.59 6.21
N LEU A 118 4.34 -13.53 7.01
CA LEU A 118 4.01 -14.86 6.49
C LEU A 118 2.62 -14.79 5.85
N ILE A 119 2.58 -14.97 4.53
CA ILE A 119 1.37 -14.92 3.73
C ILE A 119 0.97 -16.34 3.37
N LEU A 120 -0.16 -16.76 3.94
CA LEU A 120 -0.74 -18.09 3.73
C LEU A 120 -1.82 -17.98 2.67
N VAL A 121 -1.58 -18.58 1.50
CA VAL A 121 -2.47 -18.50 0.33
C VAL A 121 -3.24 -19.80 0.15
N THR A 122 -4.56 -19.74 0.21
CA THR A 122 -5.46 -20.89 0.01
C THR A 122 -5.76 -21.14 -1.48
N PRO A 123 -6.30 -22.31 -1.87
CA PRO A 123 -6.52 -22.65 -3.28
C PRO A 123 -7.45 -21.72 -4.07
N ASP A 124 -8.26 -20.91 -3.38
CA ASP A 124 -9.13 -19.88 -3.99
C ASP A 124 -8.44 -18.52 -4.16
N GLY A 125 -7.13 -18.41 -3.90
CA GLY A 125 -6.33 -17.21 -4.07
C GLY A 125 -6.48 -16.16 -2.96
N GLU A 126 -7.27 -16.46 -1.93
CA GLU A 126 -7.38 -15.60 -0.74
C GLU A 126 -6.12 -15.72 0.12
N ARG A 127 -5.68 -14.60 0.70
CA ARG A 127 -4.45 -14.53 1.51
C ARG A 127 -4.74 -14.22 2.97
N THR A 128 -4.01 -14.87 3.86
CA THR A 128 -4.06 -14.62 5.31
C THR A 128 -2.66 -14.23 5.80
N MET A 129 -2.54 -13.03 6.38
CA MET A 129 -1.26 -12.40 6.69
C MET A 129 -0.93 -12.46 8.19
N ASN A 130 0.29 -12.87 8.51
CA ASN A 130 0.84 -12.90 9.86
C ASN A 130 2.09 -12.04 9.88
N THR A 131 1.96 -10.81 10.37
CA THR A 131 3.00 -9.78 10.23
C THR A 131 3.75 -9.56 11.52
N TYR A 132 5.06 -9.79 11.48
CA TYR A 132 5.98 -9.29 12.49
C TYR A 132 6.56 -7.95 12.02
N LEU A 133 6.17 -6.89 12.71
CA LEU A 133 6.46 -5.50 12.36
C LEU A 133 7.90 -5.05 12.61
N GLY A 134 8.75 -5.90 13.20
CA GLY A 134 10.19 -5.70 13.32
C GLY A 134 10.65 -4.26 13.50
N ILE A 135 11.64 -3.87 12.72
CA ILE A 135 12.22 -2.52 12.71
C ILE A 135 11.36 -1.49 11.95
N SER A 136 10.43 -1.91 11.09
CA SER A 136 9.72 -0.98 10.20
C SER A 136 8.88 0.07 10.95
N THR A 137 8.40 -0.29 12.15
CA THR A 137 7.64 0.63 13.03
C THR A 137 8.50 1.63 13.79
N ASN A 138 9.84 1.51 13.72
CA ASN A 138 10.77 2.39 14.40
C ASN A 138 11.15 3.62 13.57
N LEU A 139 10.41 3.92 12.50
CA LEU A 139 10.60 5.16 11.74
C LEU A 139 10.42 6.37 12.67
N ILE A 140 11.44 7.21 12.75
CA ILE A 140 11.42 8.46 13.52
C ILE A 140 11.55 9.67 12.60
N GLU A 141 11.16 10.85 13.09
CA GLU A 141 11.27 12.12 12.34
C GLU A 141 12.68 12.37 11.78
N ALA A 142 13.72 12.04 12.53
CA ALA A 142 15.11 12.26 12.11
C ALA A 142 15.54 11.39 10.92
N GLN A 143 14.78 10.35 10.57
CA GLN A 143 15.01 9.51 9.40
C GLN A 143 14.25 10.00 8.16
N LEU A 144 13.39 11.01 8.29
CA LEU A 144 12.69 11.57 7.14
C LEU A 144 13.65 12.38 6.27
N ASP A 145 13.68 12.06 4.98
CA ASP A 145 14.29 12.93 3.97
C ASP A 145 13.28 14.02 3.58
N LEU A 146 13.29 15.12 4.33
CA LEU A 146 12.35 16.23 4.12
C LEU A 146 12.52 16.87 2.74
N GLU A 147 13.74 16.91 2.20
CA GLU A 147 13.98 17.45 0.85
C GLU A 147 13.35 16.57 -0.21
N MET A 148 13.41 15.24 -0.05
CA MET A 148 12.75 14.29 -0.93
C MET A 148 11.23 14.45 -0.90
N ILE A 149 10.64 14.64 0.29
CA ILE A 149 9.21 14.94 0.44
C ILE A 149 8.85 16.25 -0.27
N GLN A 150 9.63 17.31 -0.05
CA GLN A 150 9.42 18.61 -0.70
C GLN A 150 9.62 18.56 -2.22
N ALA A 151 10.44 17.65 -2.74
CA ALA A 151 10.69 17.46 -4.17
C ALA A 151 9.70 16.49 -4.83
N SER A 152 8.68 16.01 -4.12
CA SER A 152 7.69 15.06 -4.63
C SER A 152 6.35 15.73 -4.89
N SER A 153 5.66 15.37 -5.98
CA SER A 153 4.35 15.94 -6.31
C SER A 153 3.27 15.47 -5.33
N ILE A 154 3.31 14.18 -4.99
CA ILE A 154 2.37 13.52 -4.08
C ILE A 154 3.14 12.78 -2.98
N LEU A 155 2.77 13.02 -1.73
CA LEU A 155 3.14 12.20 -0.58
C LEU A 155 2.04 11.15 -0.33
N TYR A 156 2.36 9.87 -0.46
CA TYR A 156 1.48 8.74 -0.16
C TYR A 156 1.85 8.09 1.18
N LEU A 157 0.86 7.88 2.03
CA LEU A 157 1.03 7.43 3.40
C LEU A 157 0.21 6.18 3.69
N GLU A 158 0.85 5.22 4.33
CA GLU A 158 0.24 3.98 4.80
C GLU A 158 -0.30 4.14 6.23
N GLY A 159 -1.57 3.80 6.45
CA GLY A 159 -2.21 3.76 7.76
C GLY A 159 -1.51 2.84 8.77
N TYR A 160 -0.82 1.77 8.34
CA TYR A 160 -0.07 0.89 9.23
C TYR A 160 1.06 1.56 10.03
N LEU A 161 1.58 2.71 9.58
CA LEU A 161 2.57 3.47 10.36
C LEU A 161 1.99 4.11 11.61
N PHE A 162 0.67 4.07 11.77
CA PHE A 162 -0.04 4.76 12.83
C PHE A 162 -0.11 3.98 14.14
N ASP A 163 0.59 2.84 14.28
CA ASP A 163 0.56 2.07 15.53
C ASP A 163 1.51 2.62 16.63
N GLN A 164 2.66 3.22 16.28
CA GLN A 164 3.67 3.69 17.26
C GLN A 164 3.70 5.22 17.43
N PRO A 165 3.86 5.77 18.66
CA PRO A 165 3.89 7.23 18.88
C PRO A 165 4.94 7.97 18.05
N GLN A 166 6.16 7.43 17.95
CA GLN A 166 7.24 8.04 17.15
C GLN A 166 6.94 8.02 15.65
N ALA A 167 6.30 6.95 15.17
CA ALA A 167 5.89 6.84 13.77
C ALA A 167 4.73 7.80 13.46
N LYS A 168 3.78 7.99 14.39
CA LYS A 168 2.75 9.05 14.28
C LYS A 168 3.37 10.45 14.21
N ALA A 169 4.44 10.70 14.95
CA ALA A 169 5.16 11.98 14.92
C ALA A 169 5.82 12.19 13.54
N ALA A 170 6.56 11.18 13.05
CA ALA A 170 7.12 11.16 11.70
C ALA A 170 6.06 11.36 10.61
N PHE A 171 4.93 10.67 10.73
CA PHE A 171 3.79 10.79 9.81
C PHE A 171 3.25 12.23 9.74
N ARG A 172 3.05 12.88 10.91
CA ARG A 172 2.58 14.27 10.98
C ARG A 172 3.62 15.26 10.45
N ALA A 173 4.90 15.03 10.73
CA ALA A 173 5.99 15.84 10.20
C ALA A 173 6.08 15.76 8.66
N ALA A 174 5.91 14.56 8.09
CA ALA A 174 5.87 14.36 6.65
C ALA A 174 4.67 15.08 6.00
N LEU A 175 3.47 14.93 6.57
CA LEU A 175 2.27 15.65 6.12
C LEU A 175 2.46 17.17 6.16
N GLN A 176 2.99 17.70 7.26
CA GLN A 176 3.24 19.13 7.41
C GLN A 176 4.25 19.62 6.37
N THR A 177 5.32 18.85 6.14
CA THR A 177 6.35 19.17 5.14
C THR A 177 5.77 19.22 3.73
N ALA A 178 4.97 18.22 3.34
CA ALA A 178 4.30 18.18 2.05
C ALA A 178 3.34 19.38 1.88
N LYS A 179 2.50 19.65 2.89
CA LYS A 179 1.55 20.77 2.87
C LYS A 179 2.24 22.13 2.75
N THR A 180 3.29 22.38 3.55
CA THR A 180 4.06 23.63 3.50
C THR A 180 4.77 23.83 2.15
N ALA A 181 5.18 22.75 1.49
CA ALA A 181 5.75 22.80 0.15
C ALA A 181 4.70 22.84 -0.99
N GLY A 182 3.40 22.87 -0.67
CA GLY A 182 2.31 22.91 -1.65
C GLY A 182 2.13 21.58 -2.40
N ARG A 183 2.48 20.45 -1.78
CA ARG A 183 2.37 19.11 -2.36
C ARG A 183 1.04 18.46 -2.02
N LYS A 184 0.61 17.52 -2.85
CA LYS A 184 -0.59 16.71 -2.59
C LYS A 184 -0.27 15.64 -1.56
N THR A 185 -1.28 15.29 -0.76
CA THR A 185 -1.18 14.24 0.26
C THR A 185 -2.21 13.15 -0.01
N ALA A 186 -1.80 11.90 0.09
CA ALA A 186 -2.61 10.71 -0.11
C ALA A 186 -2.47 9.77 1.09
N LEU A 187 -3.58 9.18 1.51
CA LEU A 187 -3.66 8.20 2.60
C LEU A 187 -4.34 6.93 2.10
N THR A 188 -3.76 5.77 2.39
CA THR A 188 -4.50 4.49 2.35
C THR A 188 -4.91 4.07 3.75
N LEU A 189 -6.15 3.60 3.90
CA LEU A 189 -6.66 3.07 5.17
C LEU A 189 -6.02 1.73 5.58
N SER A 190 -5.33 1.07 4.63
CA SER A 190 -4.50 -0.13 4.82
C SER A 190 -5.27 -1.41 5.17
N ASP A 191 -6.02 -1.44 6.26
CA ASP A 191 -6.87 -2.57 6.64
C ASP A 191 -7.96 -2.17 7.64
N GLY A 192 -9.06 -2.93 7.65
CA GLY A 192 -10.19 -2.68 8.54
C GLY A 192 -9.85 -2.71 10.04
N PHE A 193 -8.89 -3.54 10.47
CA PHE A 193 -8.51 -3.59 11.89
C PHE A 193 -7.65 -2.38 12.29
N CYS A 194 -6.77 -1.89 11.42
CA CYS A 194 -6.06 -0.62 11.63
C CYS A 194 -7.05 0.55 11.70
N VAL A 195 -8.03 0.57 10.80
CA VAL A 195 -9.12 1.56 10.84
C VAL A 195 -9.87 1.48 12.17
N ASP A 196 -10.24 0.29 12.64
CA ASP A 196 -10.93 0.14 13.92
C ASP A 196 -10.12 0.66 15.11
N ARG A 197 -8.79 0.44 15.12
CA ARG A 197 -7.89 0.90 16.18
C ARG A 197 -7.68 2.41 16.19
N HIS A 198 -7.62 3.05 15.02
CA HIS A 198 -7.20 4.45 14.86
C HIS A 198 -8.26 5.35 14.20
N ARG A 199 -9.53 4.92 14.17
CA ARG A 199 -10.65 5.59 13.47
C ARG A 199 -10.70 7.09 13.67
N ASP A 200 -10.71 7.54 14.92
CA ASP A 200 -10.88 8.96 15.26
C ASP A 200 -9.72 9.80 14.73
N GLU A 201 -8.50 9.26 14.79
CA GLU A 201 -7.32 9.94 14.28
C GLU A 201 -7.28 9.95 12.76
N PHE A 202 -7.70 8.88 12.07
CA PHE A 202 -7.85 8.89 10.61
C PHE A 202 -8.91 9.88 10.15
N LEU A 203 -10.09 9.91 10.78
CA LEU A 203 -11.12 10.91 10.48
C LEU A 203 -10.61 12.34 10.71
N ALA A 204 -9.86 12.57 11.80
CA ALA A 204 -9.26 13.87 12.07
C ALA A 204 -8.24 14.26 10.98
N LEU A 205 -7.39 13.33 10.54
CA LEU A 205 -6.41 13.57 9.46
C LEU A 205 -7.08 13.87 8.13
N ILE A 206 -8.09 13.08 7.75
CA ILE A 206 -8.85 13.24 6.51
C ILE A 206 -9.49 14.64 6.49
N ARG A 207 -10.22 14.99 7.55
CA ARG A 207 -10.89 16.29 7.70
C ARG A 207 -9.93 17.47 7.83
N ALA A 208 -8.71 17.23 8.33
CA ALA A 208 -7.64 18.23 8.34
C ALA A 208 -7.00 18.45 6.96
N GLY A 209 -7.51 17.80 5.91
CA GLY A 209 -7.17 18.07 4.52
C GLY A 209 -6.10 17.14 3.97
N VAL A 210 -6.25 15.83 4.16
CA VAL A 210 -5.63 14.86 3.24
C VAL A 210 -6.33 15.01 1.89
N ASP A 211 -5.58 15.17 0.79
CA ASP A 211 -6.16 15.45 -0.52
C ASP A 211 -6.78 14.22 -1.18
N ILE A 212 -6.17 13.04 -1.01
CA ILE A 212 -6.57 11.79 -1.66
C ILE A 212 -6.73 10.68 -0.62
N LEU A 213 -7.91 10.05 -0.54
CA LEU A 213 -8.18 8.90 0.32
C LEU A 213 -8.33 7.64 -0.53
N PHE A 214 -7.55 6.60 -0.22
CA PHE A 214 -7.71 5.25 -0.75
C PHE A 214 -8.30 4.35 0.33
N ALA A 215 -9.31 3.57 -0.05
CA ALA A 215 -9.89 2.54 0.82
C ALA A 215 -10.59 1.47 -0.03
N ASN A 216 -10.70 0.25 0.48
CA ASN A 216 -11.64 -0.73 -0.04
C ASN A 216 -13.03 -0.63 0.65
N GLU A 217 -14.00 -1.38 0.12
CA GLU A 217 -15.38 -1.42 0.63
C GLU A 217 -15.44 -1.77 2.13
N SER A 218 -14.61 -2.68 2.61
CA SER A 218 -14.57 -3.09 4.02
C SER A 218 -13.98 -2.01 4.92
N GLU A 219 -12.87 -1.39 4.52
CA GLU A 219 -12.18 -0.33 5.25
C GLU A 219 -13.04 0.92 5.38
N ILE A 220 -13.68 1.36 4.30
CA ILE A 220 -14.49 2.57 4.32
C ILE A 220 -15.77 2.38 5.15
N LYS A 221 -16.35 1.18 5.12
CA LYS A 221 -17.45 0.78 5.99
C LYS A 221 -17.03 0.78 7.47
N SER A 222 -15.85 0.25 7.78
CA SER A 222 -15.29 0.30 9.14
C SER A 222 -15.04 1.74 9.61
N LEU A 223 -14.50 2.61 8.75
CA LEU A 223 -14.22 4.01 9.10
C LEU A 223 -15.48 4.75 9.54
N TYR A 224 -16.59 4.53 8.83
CA TYR A 224 -17.88 5.17 9.09
C TYR A 224 -18.86 4.32 9.91
N GLN A 225 -18.42 3.17 10.41
CA GLN A 225 -19.20 2.25 11.26
C GLN A 225 -20.58 1.94 10.68
N THR A 226 -20.61 1.53 9.41
CA THR A 226 -21.84 1.26 8.67
C THR A 226 -21.74 -0.03 7.86
N GLU A 227 -22.87 -0.69 7.64
CA GLU A 227 -22.95 -1.81 6.70
C GLU A 227 -23.18 -1.38 5.25
N SER A 228 -23.54 -0.11 5.02
CA SER A 228 -23.84 0.43 3.69
C SER A 228 -22.61 1.07 3.05
N PHE A 229 -22.15 0.51 1.93
CA PHE A 229 -21.11 1.12 1.11
C PHE A 229 -21.51 2.52 0.63
N ASP A 230 -22.73 2.68 0.12
CA ASP A 230 -23.19 3.97 -0.43
C ASP A 230 -23.18 5.07 0.64
N PHE A 231 -23.57 4.73 1.88
CA PHE A 231 -23.48 5.67 3.00
C PHE A 231 -22.03 6.02 3.33
N ALA A 232 -21.15 5.02 3.42
CA ALA A 232 -19.73 5.23 3.69
C ALA A 232 -19.05 6.08 2.59
N ALA A 233 -19.38 5.82 1.32
CA ALA A 233 -18.87 6.56 0.17
C ALA A 233 -19.32 8.03 0.19
N GLU A 234 -20.58 8.32 0.51
CA GLU A 234 -21.06 9.70 0.63
C GLU A 234 -20.39 10.47 1.78
N LYS A 235 -20.14 9.79 2.91
CA LYS A 235 -19.38 10.37 4.02
C LYS A 235 -17.92 10.63 3.63
N ALA A 236 -17.27 9.69 2.93
CA ALA A 236 -15.92 9.86 2.41
C ALA A 236 -15.85 11.08 1.47
N ARG A 237 -16.77 11.17 0.51
CA ARG A 237 -16.92 12.29 -0.42
C ARG A 237 -17.10 13.63 0.29
N SER A 238 -17.74 13.65 1.46
CA SER A 238 -17.91 14.87 2.25
C SER A 238 -16.66 15.25 3.06
N ASP A 239 -15.90 14.27 3.53
CA ASP A 239 -14.74 14.47 4.41
C ASP A 239 -13.42 14.67 3.64
N THR A 240 -13.31 14.26 2.37
CA THR A 240 -12.10 14.41 1.54
C THR A 240 -12.37 15.10 0.19
N LYS A 241 -11.30 15.61 -0.45
CA LYS A 241 -11.39 16.22 -1.79
C LYS A 241 -11.50 15.17 -2.89
N LEU A 242 -10.83 14.04 -2.73
CA LEU A 242 -10.76 12.96 -3.70
C LEU A 242 -10.77 11.61 -2.97
N ALA A 243 -11.86 10.85 -3.09
CA ALA A 243 -11.95 9.49 -2.55
C ALA A 243 -11.85 8.48 -3.68
N VAL A 244 -10.99 7.47 -3.51
CA VAL A 244 -10.75 6.38 -4.45
C VAL A 244 -11.08 5.06 -3.75
N LEU A 245 -12.28 4.55 -4.02
CA LEU A 245 -12.88 3.45 -3.27
C LEU A 245 -12.94 2.17 -4.11
N THR A 246 -12.17 1.15 -3.73
CA THR A 246 -12.12 -0.15 -4.42
C THR A 246 -13.17 -1.12 -3.89
N ARG A 247 -13.72 -1.96 -4.77
CA ARG A 247 -14.82 -2.88 -4.47
C ARG A 247 -14.58 -4.28 -5.07
N SER A 248 -13.32 -4.68 -5.13
CA SER A 248 -12.88 -5.97 -5.69
C SER A 248 -13.47 -6.19 -7.10
N ALA A 249 -14.15 -7.32 -7.33
CA ALA A 249 -14.76 -7.65 -8.62
C ALA A 249 -15.84 -6.65 -9.10
N LYS A 250 -16.36 -5.79 -8.22
CA LYS A 250 -17.31 -4.71 -8.60
C LYS A 250 -16.59 -3.48 -9.18
N GLY A 251 -15.26 -3.48 -9.26
CA GLY A 251 -14.47 -2.36 -9.75
C GLY A 251 -14.22 -1.32 -8.67
N SER A 252 -14.40 -0.04 -8.98
CA SER A 252 -14.17 1.05 -8.04
C SER A 252 -15.01 2.29 -8.34
N GLU A 253 -15.09 3.17 -7.34
CA GLU A 253 -15.73 4.48 -7.43
C GLU A 253 -14.72 5.58 -7.05
N ILE A 254 -14.57 6.57 -7.92
CA ILE A 254 -13.74 7.75 -7.69
C ILE A 254 -14.68 8.95 -7.50
N HIS A 255 -14.66 9.56 -6.32
CA HIS A 255 -15.47 10.72 -5.98
C HIS A 255 -14.60 11.97 -5.93
N PHE A 256 -14.93 12.97 -6.76
CA PHE A 256 -14.17 14.23 -6.88
C PHE A 256 -15.11 15.37 -7.24
N GLU A 257 -15.01 16.52 -6.57
CA GLU A 257 -15.76 17.76 -6.88
C GLU A 257 -17.28 17.56 -7.11
N GLY A 258 -17.88 16.60 -6.42
CA GLY A 258 -19.31 16.30 -6.54
C GLY A 258 -19.68 15.32 -7.65
N GLU A 259 -18.72 14.81 -8.41
CA GLU A 259 -18.89 13.79 -9.42
C GLU A 259 -18.54 12.39 -8.89
N THR A 260 -18.93 11.36 -9.63
CA THR A 260 -18.59 9.96 -9.31
C THR A 260 -18.28 9.22 -10.61
N ILE A 261 -17.03 8.82 -10.75
CA ILE A 261 -16.52 8.08 -11.89
C ILE A 261 -16.43 6.61 -11.47
N ARG A 262 -17.17 5.74 -12.16
CA ARG A 262 -17.15 4.30 -11.92
C ARG A 262 -16.18 3.63 -12.89
N ILE A 263 -15.28 2.82 -12.37
CA ILE A 263 -14.28 2.09 -13.15
C ILE A 263 -14.59 0.60 -13.06
N GLY A 264 -14.80 -0.03 -14.21
CA GLY A 264 -14.95 -1.48 -14.29
C GLY A 264 -13.61 -2.21 -14.13
N THR A 265 -13.67 -3.53 -13.95
CA THR A 265 -12.47 -4.38 -13.88
C THR A 265 -11.94 -4.75 -15.27
N PHE A 266 -10.64 -5.04 -15.35
CA PHE A 266 -10.09 -5.79 -16.47
C PHE A 266 -10.28 -7.30 -16.24
N PRO A 267 -10.53 -8.09 -17.29
CA PRO A 267 -10.74 -9.52 -17.16
C PRO A 267 -9.44 -10.23 -16.77
N VAL A 268 -9.54 -11.17 -15.84
CA VAL A 268 -8.44 -12.06 -15.42
C VAL A 268 -8.91 -13.49 -15.61
N SER A 269 -8.05 -14.35 -16.18
CA SER A 269 -8.39 -15.76 -16.42
C SER A 269 -8.54 -16.57 -15.14
N GLU A 270 -7.71 -16.26 -14.14
CA GLU A 270 -7.68 -16.91 -12.83
C GLU A 270 -7.15 -15.91 -11.79
N VAL A 271 -7.81 -15.83 -10.64
CA VAL A 271 -7.30 -15.08 -9.48
C VAL A 271 -6.38 -16.02 -8.70
N VAL A 272 -5.08 -15.75 -8.75
CA VAL A 272 -4.03 -16.61 -8.19
C VAL A 272 -3.68 -16.21 -6.76
N ASP A 273 -3.55 -14.91 -6.50
CA ASP A 273 -3.14 -14.35 -5.22
C ASP A 273 -3.61 -12.89 -5.16
N THR A 274 -4.46 -12.52 -4.19
CA THR A 274 -4.96 -11.14 -4.09
C THR A 274 -4.01 -10.17 -3.39
N THR A 275 -2.79 -10.61 -3.04
CA THR A 275 -1.76 -9.78 -2.42
C THR A 275 -1.36 -8.62 -3.34
N GLY A 276 -1.26 -7.40 -2.82
CA GLY A 276 -0.87 -6.21 -3.60
C GLY A 276 -1.99 -5.59 -4.46
N ALA A 277 -3.19 -6.16 -4.52
CA ALA A 277 -4.28 -5.64 -5.37
C ALA A 277 -4.62 -4.16 -5.10
N GLY A 278 -4.79 -3.79 -3.83
CA GLY A 278 -5.04 -2.40 -3.43
C GLY A 278 -3.83 -1.49 -3.66
N ASP A 279 -2.63 -2.01 -3.45
CA ASP A 279 -1.36 -1.28 -3.62
C ASP A 279 -1.15 -0.89 -5.09
N LEU A 280 -1.34 -1.85 -6.00
CA LEU A 280 -1.18 -1.62 -7.44
C LEU A 280 -2.34 -0.84 -8.04
N TYR A 281 -3.53 -0.94 -7.46
CA TYR A 281 -4.60 0.00 -7.76
C TYR A 281 -4.17 1.44 -7.41
N ALA A 282 -3.66 1.67 -6.20
CA ALA A 282 -3.17 2.99 -5.81
C ALA A 282 -2.01 3.45 -6.73
N ALA A 283 -1.12 2.54 -7.12
CA ALA A 283 0.01 2.84 -8.00
C ALA A 283 -0.45 3.40 -9.36
N GLY A 284 -1.37 2.70 -10.04
CA GLY A 284 -1.87 3.15 -11.35
C GLY A 284 -2.64 4.47 -11.26
N PHE A 285 -3.42 4.65 -10.18
CA PHE A 285 -4.14 5.90 -9.95
C PHE A 285 -3.17 7.06 -9.72
N LEU A 286 -2.20 6.89 -8.81
CA LEU A 286 -1.24 7.93 -8.45
C LEU A 286 -0.32 8.29 -9.61
N PHE A 287 0.12 7.31 -10.41
CA PHE A 287 0.86 7.56 -11.64
C PHE A 287 0.06 8.43 -12.62
N GLY A 288 -1.19 8.06 -12.92
CA GLY A 288 -2.03 8.82 -13.83
C GLY A 288 -2.33 10.23 -13.31
N TYR A 289 -2.64 10.35 -12.01
CA TYR A 289 -2.93 11.62 -11.37
C TYR A 289 -1.71 12.56 -11.34
N ALA A 290 -0.53 12.05 -10.99
CA ALA A 290 0.70 12.84 -10.95
C ALA A 290 1.13 13.35 -12.34
N ASN A 291 0.77 12.63 -13.41
CA ASN A 291 1.05 12.98 -14.80
C ASN A 291 -0.08 13.78 -15.47
N GLY A 292 -1.08 14.24 -14.71
CA GLY A 292 -2.16 15.09 -15.22
C GLY A 292 -3.13 14.39 -16.17
N LEU A 293 -3.22 13.06 -16.11
CA LEU A 293 -4.22 12.32 -16.89
C LEU A 293 -5.63 12.55 -16.31
N HIS A 294 -6.65 12.34 -17.13
CA HIS A 294 -8.03 12.38 -16.68
C HIS A 294 -8.28 11.32 -15.59
N LEU A 295 -9.11 11.63 -14.59
CA LEU A 295 -9.39 10.72 -13.47
C LEU A 295 -9.90 9.35 -13.91
N GLU A 296 -10.68 9.30 -14.98
CA GLU A 296 -11.12 8.03 -15.58
C GLU A 296 -9.95 7.21 -16.14
N THR A 297 -8.97 7.86 -16.78
CA THR A 297 -7.77 7.19 -17.29
C THR A 297 -6.90 6.69 -16.14
N ALA A 298 -6.69 7.50 -15.10
CA ALA A 298 -6.00 7.09 -13.88
C ALA A 298 -6.69 5.89 -13.21
N GLY A 299 -8.02 5.90 -13.15
CA GLY A 299 -8.81 4.76 -12.67
C GLY A 299 -8.63 3.50 -13.52
N ARG A 300 -8.62 3.62 -14.86
CA ARG A 300 -8.39 2.47 -15.74
C ARG A 300 -6.96 1.92 -15.60
N LEU A 301 -5.95 2.77 -15.43
CA LEU A 301 -4.57 2.33 -15.13
C LEU A 301 -4.51 1.58 -13.81
N ALA A 302 -5.20 2.08 -12.78
CA ALA A 302 -5.32 1.43 -11.49
C ALA A 302 -5.96 0.04 -11.59
N SER A 303 -7.08 -0.06 -12.32
CA SER A 303 -7.75 -1.35 -12.52
C SER A 303 -6.91 -2.34 -13.32
N LEU A 304 -6.17 -1.87 -14.33
CA LEU A 304 -5.25 -2.70 -15.12
C LEU A 304 -4.13 -3.28 -14.24
N ALA A 305 -3.47 -2.43 -13.43
CA ALA A 305 -2.42 -2.90 -12.51
C ALA A 305 -2.96 -3.87 -11.45
N ALA A 306 -4.15 -3.61 -10.91
CA ALA A 306 -4.80 -4.53 -9.98
C ALA A 306 -5.15 -5.88 -10.63
N SER A 307 -5.53 -5.88 -11.91
CA SER A 307 -5.82 -7.12 -12.64
C SER A 307 -4.56 -7.94 -12.95
N GLU A 308 -3.43 -7.27 -13.20
CA GLU A 308 -2.15 -7.93 -13.45
C GLU A 308 -1.62 -8.58 -12.17
N ILE A 309 -1.58 -7.84 -11.05
CA ILE A 309 -0.98 -8.37 -9.82
C ILE A 309 -1.72 -9.58 -9.28
N ILE A 310 -3.06 -9.63 -9.41
CA ILE A 310 -3.83 -10.76 -8.89
C ILE A 310 -3.72 -12.04 -9.73
N SER A 311 -3.08 -11.96 -10.90
CA SER A 311 -2.95 -13.07 -11.84
C SER A 311 -1.73 -13.95 -11.60
N HIS A 312 -0.89 -13.61 -10.60
CA HIS A 312 0.29 -14.37 -10.22
C HIS A 312 0.58 -14.22 -8.72
N THR A 313 1.49 -15.03 -8.18
CA THR A 313 1.92 -14.92 -6.77
C THR A 313 2.82 -13.70 -6.56
N GLY A 314 2.67 -13.01 -5.43
CA GLY A 314 3.51 -11.88 -5.03
C GLY A 314 2.80 -10.53 -5.08
N ALA A 315 3.46 -9.50 -4.53
CA ALA A 315 2.87 -8.19 -4.31
C ALA A 315 3.43 -7.07 -5.23
N ARG A 316 4.28 -7.43 -6.20
CA ARG A 316 4.86 -6.52 -7.18
C ARG A 316 4.70 -7.07 -8.60
N PRO A 317 4.54 -6.20 -9.62
CA PRO A 317 4.21 -6.62 -10.99
C PRO A 317 5.21 -7.61 -11.57
N ALA A 318 4.70 -8.62 -12.28
CA ALA A 318 5.53 -9.56 -13.03
C ALA A 318 5.94 -9.02 -14.41
N VAL A 319 5.20 -8.02 -14.93
CA VAL A 319 5.50 -7.35 -16.21
C VAL A 319 5.69 -5.84 -16.05
N SER A 320 6.20 -5.18 -17.10
CA SER A 320 6.19 -3.72 -17.16
C SER A 320 4.75 -3.22 -17.27
N LEU A 321 4.29 -2.50 -16.23
CA LEU A 321 2.96 -1.89 -16.23
C LEU A 321 2.85 -0.78 -17.28
N GLN A 322 3.96 -0.11 -17.61
CA GLN A 322 4.01 0.86 -18.70
C GLN A 322 3.67 0.21 -20.05
N GLU A 323 4.34 -0.88 -20.41
CA GLU A 323 4.08 -1.57 -21.68
C GLU A 323 2.68 -2.18 -21.71
N LEU A 324 2.23 -2.75 -20.60
CA LEU A 324 0.87 -3.27 -20.48
C LEU A 324 -0.19 -2.17 -20.70
N ALA A 325 0.03 -0.97 -20.15
CA ALA A 325 -0.84 0.17 -20.35
C ALA A 325 -0.84 0.70 -21.79
N ARG A 326 0.31 0.71 -22.46
CA ARG A 326 0.42 1.04 -23.90
C ARG A 326 -0.35 0.06 -24.78
N GLN A 327 -0.22 -1.24 -24.50
CA GLN A 327 -0.96 -2.29 -25.23
C GLN A 327 -2.48 -2.12 -25.12
N HIS A 328 -2.95 -1.58 -24.00
CA HIS A 328 -4.37 -1.27 -23.76
C HIS A 328 -4.78 0.15 -24.20
N GLY A 329 -3.87 0.92 -24.81
CA GLY A 329 -4.12 2.27 -25.28
C GLY A 329 -4.46 3.28 -24.18
N LEU A 330 -3.99 3.05 -22.96
CA LEU A 330 -4.25 3.93 -21.81
C LEU A 330 -3.25 5.09 -21.71
N ILE A 331 -2.04 4.89 -22.24
CA ILE A 331 -0.96 5.86 -22.32
C ILE A 331 -0.20 5.69 -23.64
N SER A 332 0.51 6.73 -24.05
CA SER A 332 1.35 6.76 -25.26
C SER A 332 2.74 6.16 -25.05
#